data_AF-A0A7S6VVD2-F1
#
_entry.id   AF-A0A7S6VVD2-F1
#
_cell.length_a   1.000
_cell.length_b   1.000
_cell.length_c   1.000
_cell.angle_alpha   90.00
_cell.angle_beta   90.00
_cell.angle_gamma   90.00
#
_symmetry.space_group_name_H-M   'P 1'
#
loop_
_entity.id
_entity.type
_entity.pdbx_description
1 polymer ?
#
loop_
_entity_poly.entity_id
_entity_poly.type
_entity_poly.pdbx_seq_one_letter_code
_entity_poly.pdbx_strand_id
1 'polypeptide(L)'
;MHMWKFAIFTVSILFTCIVDATPSFASDQGAYDQKKVIKIAQLVIKTQILNDPDPNQTYDQLVAEMVADPDLKAEIKRYRDAFPKQGIANYLREMNSKGLNIQEKKQMLAVIDEEIQQTSTLFKSCRALNEIQVIHDQLLNIKIRCQVPKVSSEKINAFQQQLETLSREDAVQFKIEYLRLKQQFLAQANVVSFDSLLWIDLEDLPIYRAAIERGDGFPNRVIDQRDQALTPYKSAPPK
;
A
#
# COMPACT_ATOMS: atom_id res chain seq x y z
N MET A 1 -22.92 14.97 19.63
CA MET A 1 -22.59 13.81 18.78
C MET A 1 -21.85 14.29 17.54
N HIS A 2 -20.52 14.24 17.56
CA HIS A 2 -19.71 14.51 16.38
C HIS A 2 -18.96 13.23 16.06
N MET A 3 -19.17 12.70 14.86
CA MET A 3 -18.41 11.60 14.29
C MET A 3 -17.04 12.17 13.90
N TRP A 4 -16.01 11.91 14.70
CA TRP A 4 -14.65 12.29 14.35
C TRP A 4 -14.05 11.16 13.50
N LYS A 5 -13.83 11.47 12.23
CA LYS A 5 -13.15 10.59 11.27
C LYS A 5 -11.68 10.50 11.69
N PHE A 6 -11.26 9.32 12.17
CA PHE A 6 -9.85 9.03 12.39
C PHE A 6 -9.12 9.04 11.06
N ALA A 7 -8.20 9.97 10.91
CA ALA A 7 -7.34 10.08 9.74
C ALA A 7 -6.23 9.02 9.85
N ILE A 8 -6.57 7.78 9.50
CA ILE A 8 -5.60 6.76 9.17
C ILE A 8 -5.42 6.83 7.66
N PHE A 9 -4.40 7.56 7.23
CA PHE A 9 -4.25 8.00 5.85
C PHE A 9 -3.61 6.93 4.97
N THR A 10 -4.36 6.57 3.93
CA THR A 10 -3.86 6.13 2.64
C THR A 10 -3.04 7.25 1.99
N VAL A 11 -1.87 6.93 1.44
CA VAL A 11 -1.27 7.74 0.38
C VAL A 11 -2.07 7.43 -0.89
N SER A 12 -3.16 8.18 -1.10
CA SER A 12 -3.87 8.22 -2.38
C SER A 12 -3.53 9.53 -3.05
N ILE A 13 -2.95 9.44 -4.25
CA ILE A 13 -2.52 10.56 -5.06
C ILE A 13 -3.75 11.07 -5.79
N LEU A 14 -4.40 12.08 -5.22
CA LEU A 14 -5.58 12.71 -5.80
C LEU A 14 -5.17 13.57 -7.02
N PHE A 15 -5.62 13.21 -8.23
CA PHE A 15 -5.72 14.18 -9.33
C PHE A 15 -6.99 13.96 -10.17
N THR A 16 -7.61 15.11 -10.45
CA THR A 16 -8.92 15.36 -11.08
C THR A 16 -9.08 14.77 -12.47
N CYS A 17 -10.24 14.12 -12.69
CA CYS A 17 -10.72 13.70 -14.01
C CYS A 17 -11.10 14.91 -14.88
N ILE A 18 -10.58 14.96 -16.11
CA ILE A 18 -11.28 15.58 -17.23
C ILE A 18 -11.61 14.44 -18.18
N VAL A 19 -12.92 14.21 -18.37
CA VAL A 19 -13.47 13.23 -19.29
C VAL A 19 -13.68 13.96 -20.61
N ASP A 20 -13.01 13.51 -21.67
CA ASP A 20 -13.47 13.77 -23.03
C ASP A 20 -13.39 12.48 -23.84
N ALA A 21 -14.43 12.26 -24.63
CA ALA A 21 -14.82 10.97 -25.19
C ALA A 21 -14.40 10.83 -26.66
N THR A 22 -14.15 9.55 -27.04
CA THR A 22 -14.20 8.91 -28.38
C THR A 22 -13.06 9.18 -29.38
N PRO A 23 -12.79 8.28 -30.36
CA PRO A 23 -13.40 6.97 -30.65
C PRO A 23 -12.43 5.77 -30.72
N SER A 24 -13.06 4.58 -30.69
CA SER A 24 -12.50 3.25 -30.95
C SER A 24 -11.77 3.15 -32.30
N PHE A 25 -10.53 2.67 -32.24
CA PHE A 25 -9.90 1.95 -33.35
C PHE A 25 -9.38 0.60 -32.82
N ALA A 26 -9.97 -0.48 -33.32
CA ALA A 26 -9.41 -1.80 -33.21
C ALA A 26 -8.16 -1.86 -34.10
N SER A 27 -6.98 -2.03 -33.53
CA SER A 27 -5.78 -2.42 -34.28
C SER A 27 -4.81 -3.16 -33.36
N ASP A 28 -4.58 -4.43 -33.67
CA ASP A 28 -3.56 -5.33 -33.15
C ASP A 28 -3.56 -5.56 -31.62
N GLN A 29 -3.68 -6.83 -31.20
CA GLN A 29 -3.36 -7.25 -29.84
C GLN A 29 -1.94 -6.78 -29.49
N GLY A 30 -1.83 -5.63 -28.82
CA GLY A 30 -0.59 -4.93 -28.57
C GLY A 30 0.38 -5.81 -27.78
N ALA A 31 1.52 -6.12 -28.39
CA ALA A 31 2.61 -6.82 -27.72
C ALA A 31 3.19 -5.91 -26.62
N TYR A 32 2.68 -6.05 -25.39
CA TYR A 32 3.23 -5.37 -24.23
C TYR A 32 4.55 -6.04 -23.79
N ASP A 33 5.47 -5.26 -23.23
CA ASP A 33 6.74 -5.78 -22.71
C ASP A 33 6.52 -6.47 -21.36
N GLN A 34 6.50 -7.81 -21.37
CA GLN A 34 6.34 -8.63 -20.17
C GLN A 34 7.45 -8.39 -19.13
N LYS A 35 8.70 -8.19 -19.56
CA LYS A 35 9.83 -7.97 -18.64
C LYS A 35 9.64 -6.65 -17.92
N LYS A 36 9.22 -5.63 -18.66
CA LYS A 36 8.91 -4.30 -18.13
C LYS A 36 7.76 -4.36 -17.13
N VAL A 37 6.66 -5.05 -17.45
CA VAL A 37 5.53 -5.24 -16.53
C VAL A 37 5.96 -5.91 -15.23
N ILE A 38 6.75 -6.98 -15.30
CA ILE A 38 7.29 -7.67 -14.11
C ILE A 38 8.20 -6.74 -13.32
N LYS A 39 9.08 -5.97 -13.99
CA LYS A 39 9.99 -5.03 -13.35
C LYS A 39 9.26 -3.91 -12.62
N ILE A 40 8.21 -3.35 -13.23
CA ILE A 40 7.31 -2.39 -12.61
C ILE A 40 6.70 -3.01 -11.34
N ALA A 41 6.15 -4.23 -11.42
CA ALA A 41 5.57 -4.89 -10.25
C ALA A 41 6.58 -5.10 -9.10
N GLN A 42 7.81 -5.49 -9.42
CA GLN A 42 8.88 -5.63 -8.43
C GLN A 42 9.24 -4.29 -7.78
N LEU A 43 9.32 -3.21 -8.57
CA LEU A 43 9.61 -1.87 -8.06
C LEU A 43 8.46 -1.32 -7.23
N VAL A 44 7.20 -1.56 -7.62
CA VAL A 44 6.04 -1.20 -6.80
C VAL A 44 6.08 -1.94 -5.46
N ILE A 45 6.39 -3.25 -5.43
CA ILE A 45 6.57 -3.96 -4.16
C ILE A 45 7.67 -3.30 -3.32
N LYS A 46 8.80 -2.97 -3.95
CA LYS A 46 9.95 -2.38 -3.25
C LYS A 46 9.61 -0.99 -2.68
N THR A 47 8.82 -0.16 -3.36
CA THR A 47 8.40 1.15 -2.83
C THR A 47 7.49 1.04 -1.60
N GLN A 48 6.86 -0.11 -1.36
CA GLN A 48 6.08 -0.36 -0.14
C GLN A 48 6.95 -0.79 1.05
N ILE A 49 8.24 -1.09 0.85
CA ILE A 49 9.18 -1.36 1.94
C ILE A 49 9.59 -0.01 2.53
N LEU A 50 8.90 0.37 3.60
CA LEU A 50 9.04 1.70 4.22
C LEU A 50 10.45 1.96 4.80
N ASN A 51 11.18 0.90 5.15
CA ASN A 51 12.57 0.97 5.60
C ASN A 51 13.60 0.59 4.50
N ASP A 52 13.26 0.76 3.22
CA ASP A 52 14.24 0.68 2.12
C ASP A 52 15.40 1.68 2.40
N PRO A 53 16.68 1.25 2.33
CA PRO A 53 17.81 2.17 2.44
C PRO A 53 17.84 3.24 1.33
N ASP A 54 17.27 2.95 0.16
CA ASP A 54 17.36 3.82 -1.02
C ASP A 54 15.98 4.11 -1.65
N PRO A 55 15.00 4.65 -0.89
CA PRO A 55 13.60 4.74 -1.33
C PRO A 55 13.42 5.66 -2.53
N ASN A 56 14.18 6.76 -2.58
CA ASN A 56 14.15 7.71 -3.69
C ASN A 56 14.69 7.08 -4.99
N GLN A 57 15.76 6.29 -4.91
CA GLN A 57 16.32 5.60 -6.06
C GLN A 57 15.36 4.52 -6.58
N THR A 58 14.78 3.72 -5.69
CA THR A 58 13.75 2.72 -6.04
C THR A 58 12.59 3.40 -6.76
N TYR A 59 12.16 4.56 -6.27
CA TYR A 59 11.05 5.28 -6.86
C TYR A 59 11.39 5.88 -8.22
N ASP A 60 12.58 6.46 -8.36
CA ASP A 60 13.06 6.97 -9.64
C ASP A 60 13.16 5.87 -10.71
N GLN A 61 13.60 4.67 -10.32
CA GLN A 61 13.56 3.50 -11.18
C GLN A 61 12.12 3.13 -11.55
N LEU A 62 11.18 3.16 -10.61
CA LEU A 62 9.76 2.89 -10.90
C LEU A 62 9.22 3.89 -11.93
N VAL A 63 9.45 5.18 -11.75
CA VAL A 63 8.97 6.21 -12.69
C VAL A 63 9.60 6.05 -14.07
N ALA A 64 10.90 5.76 -14.13
CA ALA A 64 11.59 5.51 -15.40
C ALA A 64 11.01 4.29 -16.13
N GLU A 65 10.72 3.21 -15.40
CA GLU A 65 10.08 2.02 -15.97
C GLU A 65 8.62 2.29 -16.36
N MET A 66 7.85 3.07 -15.61
CA MET A 66 6.46 3.36 -15.98
C MET A 66 6.37 4.25 -17.22
N VAL A 67 7.20 5.28 -17.34
CA VAL A 67 7.08 6.26 -18.44
C VAL A 67 7.89 5.85 -19.67
N ALA A 68 9.01 5.12 -19.50
CA ALA A 68 10.00 4.72 -20.52
C ALA A 68 10.69 5.83 -21.32
N ASP A 69 10.00 6.94 -21.57
CA ASP A 69 10.48 8.05 -22.39
C ASP A 69 10.95 9.21 -21.49
N PRO A 70 12.27 9.52 -21.49
CA PRO A 70 12.82 10.63 -20.70
C PRO A 70 12.35 12.01 -21.18
N ASP A 71 11.82 12.13 -22.40
CA ASP A 71 11.33 13.40 -22.95
C ASP A 71 9.94 13.76 -22.40
N LEU A 72 9.21 12.80 -21.83
CA LEU A 72 7.93 13.01 -21.13
C LEU A 72 8.12 13.59 -19.71
N LYS A 73 8.84 14.71 -19.62
CA LYS A 73 9.21 15.36 -18.34
C LYS A 73 8.00 15.72 -17.47
N ALA A 74 6.88 16.11 -18.07
CA ALA A 74 5.65 16.42 -17.35
C ALA A 74 5.07 15.19 -16.64
N GLU A 75 5.07 14.05 -17.31
CA GLU A 75 4.61 12.77 -16.76
C GLU A 75 5.54 12.24 -15.67
N ILE A 76 6.85 12.27 -15.92
CA ILE A 76 7.86 11.91 -14.92
C ILE A 76 7.68 12.77 -13.66
N LYS A 77 7.47 14.08 -13.82
CA LYS A 77 7.22 14.98 -12.70
C LYS A 77 5.90 14.68 -11.99
N ARG A 78 4.82 14.42 -12.74
CA ARG A 78 3.50 14.07 -12.21
C ARG A 78 3.58 12.87 -11.26
N TYR A 79 4.27 11.81 -11.68
CA TYR A 79 4.49 10.67 -10.80
C TYR A 79 5.41 11.08 -9.64
N ARG A 80 6.54 11.77 -9.89
CA ARG A 80 7.51 12.12 -8.84
C ARG A 80 6.94 12.94 -7.69
N ASP A 81 6.14 13.97 -7.98
CA ASP A 81 5.67 14.95 -7.00
C ASP A 81 4.75 14.36 -5.92
N ALA A 82 4.18 13.18 -6.18
CA ALA A 82 3.26 12.54 -5.27
C ALA A 82 3.93 11.84 -4.08
N PHE A 83 5.25 11.68 -4.10
CA PHE A 83 6.01 11.03 -3.03
C PHE A 83 6.67 12.05 -2.11
N PRO A 84 6.60 11.86 -0.78
CA PRO A 84 7.28 12.75 0.16
C PRO A 84 8.80 12.77 -0.11
N LYS A 85 9.37 13.96 -0.28
CA LYS A 85 10.81 14.14 -0.56
C LYS A 85 11.72 13.56 0.53
N GLN A 86 11.24 13.58 1.77
CA GLN A 86 11.89 13.02 2.96
C GLN A 86 11.71 11.49 3.11
N GLY A 87 10.96 10.85 2.20
CA GLY A 87 10.58 9.44 2.27
C GLY A 87 9.34 9.19 3.14
N ILE A 88 8.61 8.12 2.84
CA ILE A 88 7.33 7.79 3.49
C ILE A 88 7.52 7.53 4.99
N ALA A 89 8.59 6.84 5.41
CA ALA A 89 8.85 6.57 6.83
C ALA A 89 9.03 7.85 7.66
N ASN A 90 9.82 8.82 7.16
CA ASN A 90 10.03 10.08 7.87
C ASN A 90 8.77 10.95 7.87
N TYR A 91 8.04 10.95 6.75
CA TYR A 91 6.73 11.59 6.69
C TYR A 91 5.77 11.03 7.75
N LEU A 92 5.70 9.70 7.92
CA LEU A 92 4.88 9.06 8.95
C LEU A 92 5.29 9.46 10.36
N ARG A 93 6.60 9.49 10.67
CA ARG A 93 7.11 9.93 11.97
C ARG A 93 6.74 11.38 12.27
N GLU A 94 6.93 12.27 11.30
CA GLU A 94 6.63 13.69 11.44
C GLU A 94 5.14 13.92 11.67
N MET A 95 4.30 13.35 10.81
CA MET A 95 2.85 13.43 10.88
C MET A 95 2.30 12.96 12.23
N ASN A 96 2.80 11.83 12.74
CA ASN A 96 2.30 11.27 13.99
C ASN A 96 2.88 11.94 15.23
N SER A 97 4.02 12.62 15.14
CA SER A 97 4.65 13.29 16.29
C SER A 97 4.40 14.81 16.36
N LYS A 98 3.74 15.38 15.36
CA LYS A 98 3.46 16.82 15.29
C LYS A 98 2.51 17.24 16.41
N GLY A 99 2.89 18.29 17.15
CA GLY A 99 2.06 18.87 18.22
C GLY A 99 2.03 18.06 19.52
N LEU A 100 2.72 16.92 19.59
CA LEU A 100 2.85 16.13 20.81
C LEU A 100 3.89 16.71 21.76
N ASN A 101 3.67 16.53 23.06
CA ASN A 101 4.69 16.86 24.05
C ASN A 101 5.88 15.87 23.98
N ILE A 102 6.96 16.14 24.71
CA ILE A 102 8.20 15.34 24.64
C ILE A 102 7.96 13.85 24.95
N GLN A 103 7.15 13.54 25.96
CA GLN A 103 6.89 12.18 26.39
C GLN A 103 5.98 11.44 25.40
N GLU A 104 4.87 12.07 25.00
CA GLU A 104 3.95 11.55 23.99
C GLU A 104 4.66 11.30 22.67
N LYS A 105 5.48 12.26 22.22
CA LYS A 105 6.28 12.14 21.00
C LYS A 105 7.21 10.93 21.06
N LYS A 106 7.91 10.73 22.18
CA LYS A 106 8.80 9.57 22.36
C LYS A 106 8.03 8.26 22.26
N GLN A 107 6.88 8.16 22.93
CA GLN A 107 6.06 6.96 22.92
C GLN A 107 5.42 6.69 21.56
N MET A 108 4.94 7.74 20.89
CA MET A 108 4.35 7.67 19.56
C MET A 108 5.38 7.25 18.52
N LEU A 109 6.58 7.85 18.53
CA LEU A 109 7.63 7.46 17.58
C LEU A 109 8.03 5.99 17.75
N ALA A 110 8.13 5.49 18.98
CA ALA A 110 8.43 4.09 19.22
C ALA A 110 7.41 3.13 18.58
N VAL A 111 6.11 3.43 18.68
CA VAL A 111 5.07 2.57 18.07
C VAL A 111 5.00 2.73 16.56
N ILE A 112 5.32 3.92 16.02
CA ILE A 112 5.39 4.14 14.57
C ILE A 112 6.60 3.44 13.95
N ASP A 113 7.74 3.41 14.64
CA ASP A 113 8.93 2.69 14.18
C ASP A 113 8.69 1.17 14.11
N GLU A 114 8.00 0.61 15.11
CA GLU A 114 7.56 -0.79 15.09
C GLU A 114 6.61 -1.06 13.92
N GLU A 115 5.63 -0.17 13.67
CA GLU A 115 4.71 -0.29 12.54
C GLU A 115 5.44 -0.31 11.18
N ILE A 116 6.40 0.60 11.02
CA ILE A 116 7.27 0.67 9.83
C ILE A 116 8.03 -0.65 9.66
N GLN A 117 8.58 -1.19 10.74
CA GLN A 117 9.35 -2.43 10.71
C GLN A 117 8.48 -3.64 10.36
N GLN A 118 7.31 -3.80 11.00
CA GLN A 118 6.39 -4.90 10.75
C GLN A 118 5.86 -4.86 9.32
N THR A 119 5.36 -3.70 8.88
CA THR A 119 4.86 -3.50 7.52
C THR A 119 5.95 -3.82 6.49
N SER A 120 7.17 -3.29 6.67
CA SER A 120 8.28 -3.55 5.76
C SER A 120 8.67 -5.03 5.71
N THR A 121 8.58 -5.73 6.84
CA THR A 121 8.87 -7.17 6.91
C THR A 121 7.84 -7.97 6.11
N LEU A 122 6.55 -7.62 6.18
CA LEU A 122 5.51 -8.25 5.38
C LEU A 122 5.73 -7.98 3.88
N PHE A 123 6.06 -6.75 3.49
CA PHE A 123 6.34 -6.43 2.08
C PHE A 123 7.59 -7.10 1.53
N LYS A 124 8.62 -7.34 2.34
CA LYS A 124 9.81 -8.12 1.95
C LYS A 124 9.48 -9.56 1.56
N SER A 125 8.34 -10.09 2.02
CA SER A 125 7.86 -11.42 1.61
C SER A 125 7.13 -11.42 0.26
N CYS A 126 6.72 -10.25 -0.23
CA CYS A 126 5.97 -10.11 -1.47
C CYS A 126 6.85 -10.35 -2.69
N ARG A 127 6.30 -11.03 -3.69
CA ARG A 127 6.93 -11.22 -4.99
C ARG A 127 5.91 -11.17 -6.12
N ALA A 128 6.28 -10.53 -7.22
CA ALA A 128 5.53 -10.63 -8.47
C ALA A 128 5.71 -12.03 -9.05
N LEU A 129 4.61 -12.67 -9.44
CA LEU A 129 4.61 -13.93 -10.15
C LEU A 129 4.70 -13.66 -11.65
N ASN A 130 5.25 -14.60 -12.42
CA ASN A 130 5.35 -14.51 -13.87
C ASN A 130 4.01 -14.84 -14.57
N GLU A 131 2.90 -14.42 -13.96
CA GLU A 131 1.53 -14.64 -14.42
C GLU A 131 0.92 -13.27 -14.73
N ILE A 132 0.99 -12.86 -16.00
CA ILE A 132 0.37 -11.62 -16.50
C ILE A 132 -0.92 -11.99 -17.22
N GLN A 133 -2.04 -11.38 -16.83
CA GLN A 133 -3.31 -11.54 -17.52
C GLN A 133 -3.65 -10.26 -18.26
N VAL A 134 -3.98 -10.38 -19.54
CA VAL A 134 -4.55 -9.29 -20.32
C VAL A 134 -6.04 -9.24 -20.01
N ILE A 135 -6.50 -8.14 -19.44
CA ILE A 135 -7.92 -7.93 -19.13
C ILE A 135 -8.62 -7.33 -20.35
N HIS A 136 -8.01 -6.31 -20.95
CA HIS A 136 -8.33 -5.77 -22.28
C HIS A 136 -7.11 -5.02 -22.82
N ASP A 137 -7.21 -4.45 -24.03
CA ASP A 137 -6.09 -3.90 -24.80
C ASP A 137 -5.27 -2.80 -24.10
N GLN A 138 -5.79 -2.21 -23.02
CA GLN A 138 -5.16 -1.13 -22.26
C GLN A 138 -4.95 -1.50 -20.79
N LEU A 139 -5.21 -2.75 -20.40
CA LEU A 139 -5.21 -3.13 -18.99
C LEU A 139 -4.70 -4.55 -18.79
N LEU A 140 -3.62 -4.64 -18.01
CA LEU A 140 -3.02 -5.87 -17.57
C LEU A 140 -3.23 -6.04 -16.07
N ASN A 141 -3.20 -7.27 -15.60
CA ASN A 141 -2.93 -7.55 -14.20
C ASN A 141 -1.72 -8.49 -14.07
N ILE A 142 -1.01 -8.36 -12.96
CA ILE A 142 0.06 -9.27 -12.56
C ILE A 142 -0.20 -9.73 -11.13
N LYS A 143 -0.06 -11.04 -10.92
CA LYS A 143 -0.29 -11.63 -9.62
C LYS A 143 0.91 -11.39 -8.69
N ILE A 144 0.63 -10.94 -7.47
CA ILE A 144 1.62 -10.73 -6.41
C ILE A 144 1.29 -11.67 -5.26
N ARG A 145 2.27 -12.45 -4.82
CA ARG A 145 2.15 -13.32 -3.65
C ARG A 145 2.92 -12.74 -2.48
N CYS A 146 2.25 -12.57 -1.35
CA CYS A 146 2.84 -12.13 -0.09
C CYS A 146 2.59 -13.16 1.01
N GLN A 147 3.33 -13.06 2.11
CA GLN A 147 3.05 -13.73 3.37
C GLN A 147 2.33 -12.72 4.28
N VAL A 148 1.15 -13.07 4.80
CA VAL A 148 0.33 -12.17 5.63
C VAL A 148 -0.12 -12.84 6.93
N PRO A 149 -0.30 -12.08 8.02
CA PRO A 149 -0.92 -12.57 9.24
C PRO A 149 -2.32 -13.14 8.97
N LYS A 150 -2.61 -14.32 9.52
CA LYS A 150 -3.95 -14.91 9.59
C LYS A 150 -4.35 -15.05 11.05
N VAL A 151 -5.41 -14.33 11.39
CA VAL A 151 -6.01 -14.34 12.73
C VAL A 151 -7.34 -15.08 12.69
N SER A 152 -7.59 -15.92 13.71
CA SER A 152 -8.88 -16.59 13.88
C SER A 152 -9.92 -15.64 14.45
N SER A 153 -11.21 -15.95 14.27
CA SER A 153 -12.30 -15.17 14.87
C SER A 153 -12.19 -15.09 16.39
N GLU A 154 -11.76 -16.17 17.05
CA GLU A 154 -11.50 -16.19 18.49
C GLU A 154 -10.43 -15.18 18.90
N LYS A 155 -9.31 -15.14 18.18
CA LYS A 155 -8.23 -14.16 18.39
C LYS A 155 -8.72 -12.74 18.17
N ILE A 156 -9.51 -12.49 17.11
CA ILE A 156 -10.12 -11.18 16.85
C ILE A 156 -11.03 -10.74 18.00
N ASN A 157 -11.87 -11.64 18.51
CA ASN A 157 -12.76 -11.33 19.63
C ASN A 157 -11.97 -11.01 20.91
N ALA A 158 -10.89 -11.75 21.17
CA ALA A 158 -10.01 -11.48 22.30
C ALA A 158 -9.34 -10.10 22.18
N PHE A 159 -8.88 -9.74 20.97
CA PHE A 159 -8.35 -8.39 20.70
C PHE A 159 -9.41 -7.30 20.95
N GLN A 160 -10.65 -7.51 20.51
CA GLN A 160 -11.75 -6.56 20.73
C GLN A 160 -12.06 -6.38 22.22
N GLN A 161 -12.11 -7.48 22.98
CA GLN A 161 -12.30 -7.42 24.43
C GLN A 161 -11.16 -6.66 25.13
N GLN A 162 -9.91 -6.88 24.72
CA GLN A 162 -8.77 -6.13 25.24
C GLN A 162 -8.86 -4.64 24.89
N LEU A 163 -9.26 -4.31 23.66
CA LEU A 163 -9.45 -2.93 23.20
C LEU A 163 -10.52 -2.17 24.01
N GLU A 164 -11.57 -2.85 24.45
CA GLU A 164 -12.62 -2.27 25.31
C GLU A 164 -12.12 -1.88 26.70
N THR A 165 -11.00 -2.46 27.16
CA THR A 165 -10.40 -2.12 28.46
C THR A 165 -9.51 -0.87 28.42
N LEU A 166 -9.15 -0.37 27.23
CA LEU A 166 -8.28 0.80 27.09
C LEU A 166 -9.04 2.09 27.44
N SER A 167 -8.37 2.99 28.17
CA SER A 167 -8.93 4.31 28.51
C SER A 167 -9.07 5.17 27.27
N ARG A 168 -10.21 5.85 27.13
CA ARG A 168 -10.51 6.76 26.01
C ARG A 168 -10.44 8.24 26.41
N GLU A 169 -9.99 8.53 27.64
CA GLU A 169 -9.94 9.89 28.19
C GLU A 169 -8.88 10.75 27.48
N ASP A 170 -7.76 10.15 27.10
CA ASP A 170 -6.69 10.78 26.32
C ASP A 170 -6.59 10.11 24.95
N ALA A 171 -6.89 10.87 23.89
CA ALA A 171 -6.87 10.37 22.52
C ALA A 171 -5.47 9.98 22.03
N VAL A 172 -4.42 10.66 22.49
CA VAL A 172 -3.03 10.35 22.11
C VAL A 172 -2.60 9.06 22.79
N GLN A 173 -2.85 8.93 24.10
CA GLN A 173 -2.50 7.72 24.83
C GLN A 173 -3.31 6.51 24.36
N PHE A 174 -4.62 6.66 24.13
CA PHE A 174 -5.46 5.62 23.54
C PHE A 174 -4.89 5.14 22.20
N LYS A 175 -4.47 6.06 21.32
CA LYS A 175 -3.87 5.72 20.02
C LYS A 175 -2.57 4.93 20.20
N ILE A 176 -1.69 5.36 21.10
CA ILE A 176 -0.43 4.67 21.39
C ILE A 176 -0.70 3.24 21.89
N GLU A 177 -1.62 3.09 22.84
CA GLU A 177 -1.97 1.79 23.41
C GLU A 177 -2.65 0.86 22.40
N TYR A 178 -3.58 1.39 21.61
CA TYR A 178 -4.21 0.65 20.51
C TYR A 178 -3.17 0.15 19.50
N LEU A 179 -2.22 0.99 19.06
CA LEU A 179 -1.17 0.59 18.12
C LEU A 179 -0.28 -0.51 18.72
N ARG A 180 0.14 -0.37 19.99
CA ARG A 180 0.90 -1.42 20.69
C ARG A 180 0.14 -2.73 20.75
N LEU A 181 -1.12 -2.68 21.15
CA LEU A 181 -1.97 -3.86 21.28
C LEU A 181 -2.12 -4.58 19.94
N LYS A 182 -2.38 -3.81 18.87
CA LYS A 182 -2.48 -4.33 17.51
C LYS A 182 -1.19 -5.00 17.05
N GLN A 183 -0.05 -4.35 17.26
CA GLN A 183 1.26 -4.88 16.87
C GLN A 183 1.58 -6.18 17.61
N GLN A 184 1.30 -6.25 18.92
CA GLN A 184 1.46 -7.47 19.71
C GLN A 184 0.54 -8.59 19.23
N PHE A 185 -0.70 -8.24 18.90
CA PHE A 185 -1.69 -9.18 18.39
C PHE A 185 -1.27 -9.80 17.05
N LEU A 186 -0.81 -8.98 16.11
CA LEU A 186 -0.38 -9.43 14.79
C LEU A 186 0.93 -10.21 14.82
N ALA A 187 1.86 -9.85 15.70
CA ALA A 187 3.11 -10.57 15.88
C ALA A 187 2.90 -12.04 16.34
N GLN A 188 1.76 -12.35 16.96
CA GLN A 188 1.38 -13.69 17.42
C GLN A 188 0.52 -14.46 16.41
N ALA A 189 0.25 -13.88 15.24
CA ALA A 189 -0.56 -14.52 14.21
C ALA A 189 0.28 -15.53 13.41
N ASN A 190 -0.38 -16.60 12.96
CA ASN A 190 0.22 -17.49 11.97
C ASN A 190 0.30 -16.76 10.64
N VAL A 191 1.34 -17.00 9.86
CA VAL A 191 1.50 -16.37 8.55
C VAL A 191 1.03 -17.33 7.45
N VAL A 192 0.30 -16.81 6.47
CA VAL A 192 -0.19 -17.58 5.31
C VAL A 192 0.13 -16.88 4.01
N SER A 193 0.17 -17.66 2.92
CA SER A 193 0.31 -17.10 1.59
C SER A 193 -0.99 -16.42 1.16
N PHE A 194 -0.87 -15.20 0.65
CA PHE A 194 -1.95 -14.39 0.10
C PHE A 194 -1.59 -13.92 -1.30
N ASP A 195 -2.49 -14.17 -2.23
CA ASP A 195 -2.36 -13.74 -3.62
C ASP A 195 -3.20 -12.50 -3.84
N SER A 196 -2.60 -11.52 -4.51
CA SER A 196 -3.12 -10.18 -4.79
C SER A 196 -2.86 -9.85 -6.27
N LEU A 197 -3.52 -8.84 -6.82
CA LEU A 197 -3.39 -8.43 -8.22
C LEU A 197 -2.95 -6.97 -8.29
N LEU A 198 -1.83 -6.73 -8.96
CA LEU A 198 -1.44 -5.39 -9.39
C LEU A 198 -1.95 -5.15 -10.81
N TRP A 199 -2.69 -4.06 -10.99
CA TRP A 199 -3.17 -3.63 -12.28
C TRP A 199 -2.15 -2.70 -12.94
N ILE A 200 -1.91 -2.86 -14.24
CA ILE A 200 -1.06 -1.99 -15.05
C ILE A 200 -1.92 -1.46 -16.20
N ASP A 201 -2.14 -0.14 -16.22
CA ASP A 201 -2.75 0.56 -17.35
C ASP A 201 -1.69 0.78 -18.43
N LEU A 202 -1.98 0.37 -19.66
CA LEU A 202 -1.22 0.74 -20.85
C LEU A 202 -1.85 2.04 -21.38
N GLU A 203 -1.30 3.18 -20.93
CA GLU A 203 -1.71 4.51 -21.43
C GLU A 203 -1.08 4.75 -22.81
N ASP A 204 -1.23 5.96 -23.36
CA ASP A 204 -0.61 6.35 -24.63
C ASP A 204 0.85 5.85 -24.67
N LEU A 205 1.15 4.95 -25.61
CA LEU A 205 2.45 4.27 -25.68
C LEU A 205 3.58 5.31 -25.63
N PRO A 206 4.62 5.14 -24.79
CA PRO A 206 5.07 3.92 -24.13
C PRO A 206 4.84 3.84 -22.60
N ILE A 207 3.71 4.35 -22.09
CA ILE A 207 3.43 4.41 -20.64
C ILE A 207 2.79 3.11 -20.11
N TYR A 208 3.41 2.53 -19.09
CA TYR A 208 2.97 1.34 -18.34
C TYR A 208 2.71 1.76 -16.89
N ARG A 209 1.53 2.30 -16.62
CA ARG A 209 1.21 2.88 -15.31
C ARG A 209 0.77 1.80 -14.34
N ALA A 210 1.44 1.70 -13.19
CA ALA A 210 0.94 0.90 -12.07
C ALA A 210 -0.30 1.56 -11.43
N ALA A 211 -1.45 0.87 -11.50
CA ALA A 211 -2.70 1.32 -10.93
C ALA A 211 -2.88 0.80 -9.49
N ILE A 212 -2.00 1.26 -8.60
CA ILE A 212 -1.98 0.93 -7.16
C ILE A 212 -3.29 1.37 -6.45
N GLU A 213 -3.97 2.37 -7.03
CA GLU A 213 -5.22 2.96 -6.54
C GLU A 213 -6.47 2.12 -6.91
N ARG A 214 -6.38 1.21 -7.90
CA ARG A 214 -7.54 0.43 -8.37
C ARG A 214 -7.79 -0.76 -7.43
N GLY A 215 -8.55 -0.49 -6.38
CA GLY A 215 -9.29 -1.47 -5.60
C GLY A 215 -8.48 -2.25 -4.56
N ASP A 216 -9.22 -2.96 -3.70
CA ASP A 216 -8.77 -3.78 -2.56
C ASP A 216 -7.80 -4.94 -2.92
N GLY A 217 -7.27 -4.96 -4.14
CA GLY A 217 -6.56 -6.05 -4.79
C GLY A 217 -5.04 -5.88 -4.91
N PHE A 218 -4.47 -4.67 -4.89
CA PHE A 218 -3.03 -4.50 -4.61
C PHE A 218 -2.82 -4.76 -3.10
N PRO A 219 -1.65 -5.22 -2.59
CA PRO A 219 -1.41 -5.44 -1.16
C PRO A 219 -1.53 -4.19 -0.24
N ASN A 220 -2.44 -3.27 -0.54
CA ASN A 220 -3.07 -2.36 0.41
C ASN A 220 -3.61 -3.09 1.66
N ARG A 221 -3.87 -4.40 1.59
CA ARG A 221 -4.20 -5.27 2.74
C ARG A 221 -2.98 -5.72 3.57
N VAL A 222 -1.78 -5.66 2.98
CA VAL A 222 -0.49 -5.91 3.66
C VAL A 222 0.00 -4.65 4.38
N ILE A 223 -0.46 -3.47 3.93
CA ILE A 223 -0.43 -2.23 4.71
C ILE A 223 -1.56 -2.31 5.73
N ASP A 224 -1.28 -2.90 6.89
CA ASP A 224 -2.21 -2.86 8.00
C ASP A 224 -2.26 -1.47 8.66
N GLN A 225 -2.64 -0.46 7.88
CA GLN A 225 -3.08 0.84 8.39
C GLN A 225 -4.60 1.00 8.31
N ARG A 226 -5.39 -0.08 8.19
CA ARG A 226 -6.87 0.06 8.01
C ARG A 226 -7.71 -0.98 8.77
N ASP A 227 -7.18 -1.59 9.83
CA ASP A 227 -7.87 -2.68 10.54
C ASP A 227 -8.30 -3.85 9.63
N GLN A 228 -7.80 -3.91 8.39
CA GLN A 228 -8.23 -4.91 7.41
C GLN A 228 -7.64 -6.30 7.71
N ALA A 229 -6.54 -6.36 8.47
CA ALA A 229 -6.06 -7.60 9.07
C ALA A 229 -7.01 -8.16 10.15
N LEU A 230 -7.85 -7.29 10.74
CA LEU A 230 -8.90 -7.66 11.70
C LEU A 230 -10.23 -8.01 11.02
N THR A 231 -10.32 -7.85 9.69
CA THR A 231 -11.51 -8.22 8.93
C THR A 231 -11.43 -9.71 8.54
N PRO A 232 -12.40 -10.54 8.97
CA PRO A 232 -12.41 -11.98 8.65
C PRO A 232 -12.31 -12.23 7.14
N TYR A 233 -11.61 -13.30 6.75
CA TYR A 233 -11.59 -13.76 5.36
C TYR A 233 -13.02 -14.12 4.94
N LYS A 234 -13.62 -13.34 4.03
CA LYS A 234 -14.72 -13.84 3.21
C LYS A 234 -14.09 -14.86 2.28
N SER A 235 -14.32 -16.15 2.53
CA SER A 235 -14.11 -17.17 1.51
C SER A 235 -14.82 -16.70 0.25
N ALA A 236 -14.15 -16.74 -0.90
CA ALA A 236 -14.79 -16.46 -2.17
C ALA A 236 -16.10 -17.27 -2.25
N PRO A 237 -17.18 -16.71 -2.83
CA PRO A 237 -18.35 -17.51 -3.12
C PRO A 237 -17.91 -18.73 -3.93
N PRO A 238 -18.43 -19.93 -3.65
CA PRO A 238 -18.23 -21.05 -4.56
C PRO A 238 -18.73 -20.62 -5.95
N LYS A 239 -17.93 -20.99 -6.96
CA LYS A 239 -17.97 -20.59 -8.38
C LYS A 239 -19.35 -20.30 -8.96
#